data_AF-A0A660RNV3-F1
#
_entry.id   AF-A0A660RNV3-F1
#
_cell.length_a   1.000
_cell.length_b   1.000
_cell.length_c   1.000
_cell.angle_alpha   90.00
_cell.angle_beta   90.00
_cell.angle_gamma   90.00
#
_symmetry.space_group_name_H-M   'P 1'
#
loop_
_entity.id
_entity.type
_entity.pdbx_description
1 polymer ?
#
loop_
_entity_poly.entity_id
_entity_poly.type
_entity_poly.pdbx_seq_one_letter_code
_entity_poly.pdbx_strand_id
1 'polypeptide(L)'
;MYLARHHQKDGSIKYFIRHSYQDKSDAWLSKSLFSLGHDPEEFIVYVGDRSFYIDPAVEEAISSQGVVFNYDELEKIFMPFLDPEIRRVVEQFDRHWGKRRRYSRVELAAMQKDIHPFDRRRLCFLKFCHTKIENLSNQPFPFFNILLNKSRDEIEQVLEGMEYMLNPREKREYLYAIFDIPRRFAPRLTRFIPDAQDQDLIDKYLLEEICRL
;
A
#
# COMPACT_ATOMS: atom_id res chain seq x y z
N MET A 1 -10.89 0.05 7.40
CA MET A 1 -10.45 1.47 7.28
C MET A 1 -8.95 1.52 7.05
N TYR A 2 -8.33 2.68 6.82
CA TYR A 2 -6.87 2.80 6.65
C TYR A 2 -6.28 4.11 7.21
N LEU A 3 -4.99 4.06 7.52
CA LEU A 3 -4.17 5.22 7.86
C LEU A 3 -3.73 5.92 6.57
N ALA A 4 -4.05 7.20 6.44
CA ALA A 4 -3.53 8.04 5.37
C ALA A 4 -2.48 9.02 5.91
N ARG A 5 -1.36 9.12 5.21
CA ARG A 5 -0.23 10.02 5.50
C ARG A 5 -0.19 11.12 4.47
N HIS A 6 -0.24 12.36 4.92
CA HIS A 6 -0.20 13.54 4.06
C HIS A 6 1.06 14.34 4.37
N HIS A 7 2.08 14.18 3.52
CA HIS A 7 3.31 14.97 3.59
C HIS A 7 3.03 16.44 3.34
N GLN A 8 3.41 17.29 4.30
CA GLN A 8 3.29 18.73 4.23
C GLN A 8 4.54 19.37 3.61
N LYS A 9 4.44 20.62 3.16
CA LYS A 9 5.55 21.35 2.55
C LYS A 9 6.73 21.61 3.50
N ASP A 10 6.46 21.64 4.80
CA ASP A 10 7.46 21.82 5.86
C ASP A 10 8.15 20.50 6.27
N GLY A 11 7.81 19.38 5.61
CA GLY A 11 8.33 18.05 5.90
C GLY A 11 7.57 17.31 7.02
N SER A 12 6.63 17.96 7.70
CA SER A 12 5.77 17.28 8.66
C SER A 12 4.78 16.34 7.97
N ILE A 13 4.26 15.35 8.70
CA ILE A 13 3.24 14.42 8.21
C ILE A 13 1.97 14.68 9.00
N LYS A 14 0.86 14.89 8.28
CA LYS A 14 -0.48 14.86 8.88
C LYS A 14 -1.12 13.49 8.63
N TYR A 15 -1.71 12.94 9.68
CA TYR A 15 -2.33 11.63 9.67
C TYR A 15 -3.86 11.76 9.67
N PHE A 16 -4.50 10.88 8.92
CA PHE A 16 -5.96 10.79 8.84
C PHE A 16 -6.39 9.33 8.90
N ILE A 17 -7.52 9.07 9.54
CA ILE A 17 -8.26 7.82 9.36
C ILE A 17 -9.20 8.04 8.17
N ARG A 18 -9.05 7.21 7.14
CA ARG A 18 -9.88 7.24 5.94
C ARG A 18 -10.55 5.89 5.71
N HIS A 19 -11.58 5.90 4.87
CA HIS A 19 -12.33 4.70 4.53
C HIS A 19 -12.61 4.67 3.03
N SER A 20 -12.25 3.54 2.41
CA SER A 20 -12.61 3.21 1.04
C SER A 20 -14.02 2.63 1.01
N TYR A 21 -14.85 3.14 0.12
CA TYR A 21 -16.22 2.68 -0.09
C TYR A 21 -16.55 2.66 -1.59
N GLN A 22 -17.46 1.79 -1.99
CA GLN A 22 -18.00 1.81 -3.35
C GLN A 22 -19.15 2.81 -3.44
N ASP A 23 -19.11 3.63 -4.46
CA ASP A 23 -20.22 4.50 -4.81
C ASP A 23 -21.30 3.75 -5.62
N LYS A 24 -22.35 4.46 -6.04
CA LYS A 24 -23.44 3.89 -6.83
C LYS A 24 -23.01 3.44 -8.23
N SER A 25 -21.84 3.89 -8.70
CA SER A 25 -21.27 3.54 -10.00
C SER A 25 -20.23 2.42 -9.92
N ASP A 26 -20.14 1.74 -8.77
CA ASP A 26 -19.17 0.67 -8.50
C ASP A 26 -17.71 1.16 -8.46
N ALA A 27 -17.50 2.48 -8.40
CA ALA A 27 -16.19 3.08 -8.28
C ALA A 27 -15.76 3.15 -6.81
N TRP A 28 -14.51 2.79 -6.54
CA TRP A 28 -13.92 2.89 -5.21
C TRP A 28 -13.49 4.33 -4.92
N LEU A 29 -14.20 4.99 -4.00
CA LEU A 29 -13.92 6.32 -3.49
C LEU A 29 -13.38 6.23 -2.07
N SER A 30 -12.81 7.33 -1.56
CA SER A 30 -12.45 7.45 -0.16
C SER A 30 -13.04 8.68 0.49
N LYS A 31 -13.36 8.56 1.78
CA LYS A 31 -13.75 9.68 2.64
C LYS A 31 -12.84 9.75 3.87
N SER A 32 -12.61 10.97 4.35
CA SER A 32 -11.94 11.20 5.63
C SER A 32 -12.91 10.99 6.77
N LEU A 33 -12.51 10.19 7.75
CA LEU A 33 -13.31 9.89 8.94
C LEU A 33 -12.83 10.70 10.14
N PHE A 34 -11.52 10.78 10.33
CA PHE A 34 -10.94 11.46 11.50
C PHE A 34 -9.57 12.04 11.18
N SER A 35 -9.28 13.22 11.73
CA SER A 35 -7.96 13.85 11.62
C SER A 35 -7.16 13.53 12.88
N LEU A 36 -6.07 12.78 12.72
CA LEU A 36 -5.17 12.42 13.82
C LEU A 36 -4.08 13.48 14.06
N GLY A 37 -4.06 14.55 13.26
CA GLY A 37 -3.05 15.60 13.41
C GLY A 37 -1.65 15.12 13.03
N HIS A 38 -0.63 15.59 13.75
CA HIS A 38 0.77 15.21 13.49
C HIS A 38 1.26 14.10 14.43
N ASP A 39 0.58 13.90 15.55
CA ASP A 39 0.95 12.91 16.56
C ASP A 39 -0.25 12.02 16.91
N PRO A 40 -0.40 10.87 16.21
CA PRO A 40 -1.45 9.92 16.52
C PRO A 40 -1.31 9.27 17.91
N GLU A 41 -0.14 9.35 18.56
CA GLU A 41 0.06 8.78 19.90
C GLU A 41 -0.82 9.46 20.96
N GLU A 42 -1.22 10.71 20.74
CA GLU A 42 -2.14 11.47 21.62
C GLU A 42 -3.49 10.76 21.83
N PHE A 43 -3.90 9.89 20.89
CA PHE A 43 -5.15 9.13 20.97
C PHE A 43 -4.97 7.72 21.55
N ILE A 44 -3.78 7.37 22.04
CA ILE A 44 -3.49 6.07 22.65
C ILE A 44 -3.45 6.23 24.17
N VAL A 45 -4.38 5.57 24.85
CA VAL A 45 -4.45 5.58 26.32
C VAL A 45 -3.86 4.31 26.87
N TYR A 46 -2.69 4.42 27.52
CA TYR A 46 -2.03 3.31 28.18
C TYR A 46 -2.62 3.07 29.58
N VAL A 47 -2.91 1.80 29.88
CA VAL A 47 -3.46 1.37 31.17
C VAL A 47 -2.62 0.21 31.71
N GLY A 48 -2.07 0.39 32.91
CA GLY A 48 -1.13 -0.57 33.49
C GLY A 48 0.14 -0.72 32.64
N ASP A 49 0.79 -1.88 32.71
CA ASP A 49 2.12 -2.06 32.13
C ASP A 49 2.11 -2.42 30.63
N ARG A 50 1.04 -3.09 30.16
CA ARG A 50 1.00 -3.70 28.80
C ARG A 50 -0.37 -3.66 28.14
N SER A 51 -1.27 -2.80 28.60
CA SER A 51 -2.59 -2.64 28.01
C SER A 51 -2.76 -1.22 27.51
N PHE A 52 -3.52 -1.07 26.44
CA PHE A 52 -3.87 0.22 25.88
C PHE A 52 -5.28 0.14 25.31
N TYR A 53 -5.89 1.30 25.11
CA TYR A 53 -7.07 1.47 24.28
C TYR A 53 -6.95 2.77 23.49
N ILE A 54 -7.71 2.88 22.41
CA ILE A 54 -7.78 4.10 21.59
C ILE A 54 -8.84 5.01 22.20
N ASP A 55 -8.55 6.30 22.30
CA ASP A 55 -9.46 7.31 22.86
C ASP A 55 -10.88 7.14 22.28
N PRO A 56 -11.91 6.91 23.14
CA PRO A 56 -13.29 6.73 22.72
C PRO A 56 -13.83 7.85 21.83
N ALA A 57 -13.29 9.08 21.93
CA ALA A 57 -13.67 10.18 21.05
C ALA A 57 -13.40 9.86 19.57
N VAL A 58 -12.36 9.09 19.26
CA VAL A 58 -12.05 8.63 17.89
C VAL A 58 -13.10 7.64 17.41
N GLU A 59 -13.45 6.67 18.25
CA GLU A 59 -14.45 5.64 17.95
C GLU A 59 -15.84 6.26 17.71
N GLU A 60 -16.25 7.19 18.58
CA GLU A 60 -17.51 7.91 18.48
C GLU A 60 -17.56 8.77 17.21
N ALA A 61 -16.48 9.50 16.91
CA ALA A 61 -16.39 10.34 15.71
C ALA A 61 -16.49 9.52 14.41
N ILE A 62 -15.89 8.32 14.37
CA ILE A 62 -16.02 7.42 13.20
C ILE A 62 -17.44 6.84 13.12
N SER A 63 -17.96 6.34 14.25
CA SER A 63 -19.26 5.66 14.31
C SER A 63 -20.41 6.60 13.94
N SER A 64 -20.33 7.88 14.34
CA SER A 64 -21.32 8.92 14.00
C SER A 64 -21.48 9.14 12.49
N GLN A 65 -20.51 8.72 11.67
CA GLN A 65 -20.54 8.80 10.21
C GLN A 65 -21.10 7.54 9.52
N GLY A 66 -21.66 6.62 10.31
CA GLY A 66 -22.30 5.38 9.83
C GLY A 66 -21.32 4.36 9.25
N VAL A 67 -20.03 4.43 9.61
CA VAL A 67 -19.04 3.43 9.21
C VAL A 67 -19.06 2.29 10.22
N VAL A 68 -19.30 1.07 9.72
CA VAL A 68 -19.21 -0.15 10.53
C VAL A 68 -17.78 -0.69 10.44
N PHE A 69 -17.13 -0.86 11.57
CA PHE A 69 -15.79 -1.44 11.69
C PHE A 69 -15.70 -2.30 12.95
N ASN A 70 -14.68 -3.14 13.05
CA ASN A 70 -14.32 -3.82 14.29
C ASN A 70 -13.16 -3.08 14.99
N TYR A 71 -13.08 -3.21 16.30
CA TYR A 71 -12.05 -2.50 17.07
C TYR A 71 -10.62 -2.89 16.64
N ASP A 72 -10.39 -4.15 16.26
CA ASP A 72 -9.12 -4.64 15.70
C ASP A 72 -8.66 -3.85 14.45
N GLU A 73 -9.58 -3.40 13.59
CA GLU A 73 -9.25 -2.53 12.44
C GLU A 73 -8.76 -1.15 12.88
N LEU A 74 -9.32 -0.61 13.96
CA LEU A 74 -8.89 0.65 14.54
C LEU A 74 -7.52 0.49 15.21
N GLU A 75 -7.31 -0.54 16.03
CA GLU A 75 -6.02 -0.83 16.65
C GLU A 75 -4.90 -0.96 15.60
N LYS A 76 -5.14 -1.65 14.48
CA LYS A 76 -4.17 -1.80 13.38
C LYS A 76 -3.69 -0.47 12.80
N ILE A 77 -4.56 0.54 12.76
CA ILE A 77 -4.20 1.89 12.30
C ILE A 77 -3.21 2.54 13.26
N PHE A 78 -3.36 2.28 14.57
CA PHE A 78 -2.50 2.83 15.62
C PHE A 78 -1.25 1.99 15.92
N MET A 79 -1.19 0.72 15.48
CA MET A 79 -0.03 -0.16 15.64
C MET A 79 1.33 0.50 15.36
N PRO A 80 1.51 1.34 14.30
CA PRO A 80 2.80 1.99 14.04
C PRO A 80 3.26 2.99 15.12
N PHE A 81 2.32 3.50 15.94
CA PHE A 81 2.52 4.55 16.94
C PHE A 81 2.48 4.03 18.38
N LEU A 82 2.27 2.72 18.58
CA LEU A 82 2.34 2.12 19.90
C LEU A 82 3.77 2.16 20.46
N ASP A 83 3.85 2.25 21.78
CA ASP A 83 5.10 2.05 22.52
C ASP A 83 5.84 0.80 22.01
N PRO A 84 7.15 0.87 21.71
CA PRO A 84 7.87 -0.23 21.10
C PRO A 84 7.84 -1.55 21.88
N GLU A 85 7.76 -1.52 23.22
CA GLU A 85 7.64 -2.74 24.02
C GLU A 85 6.23 -3.33 23.89
N ILE A 86 5.20 -2.50 24.03
CA ILE A 86 3.80 -2.94 23.90
C ILE A 86 3.53 -3.46 22.49
N ARG A 87 3.98 -2.74 21.46
CA ARG A 87 3.87 -3.14 20.06
C ARG A 87 4.45 -4.54 19.81
N ARG A 88 5.65 -4.81 20.34
CA ARG A 88 6.30 -6.13 20.19
C ARG A 88 5.46 -7.25 20.81
N VAL A 89 4.84 -6.99 21.96
CA VAL A 89 3.96 -7.95 22.63
C VAL A 89 2.71 -8.18 21.77
N VAL A 90 2.04 -7.12 21.34
CA VAL A 90 0.82 -7.21 20.52
C VAL A 90 1.09 -7.95 19.21
N GLU A 91 2.18 -7.65 18.50
CA GLU A 91 2.56 -8.31 17.24
C GLU A 91 2.80 -9.83 17.42
N GLN A 92 3.23 -10.29 18.60
CA GLN A 92 3.39 -11.73 18.89
C GLN A 92 2.04 -12.44 19.10
N PHE A 93 1.07 -11.73 19.68
CA PHE A 93 -0.28 -12.26 19.90
C PHE A 93 -1.19 -12.09 18.69
N ASP A 94 -0.79 -11.26 17.73
CA ASP A 94 -1.49 -11.09 16.46
C ASP A 94 -1.39 -12.37 15.60
N ARG A 95 -2.24 -13.35 15.95
CA ARG A 95 -2.40 -14.62 15.24
C ARG A 95 -3.30 -14.46 14.02
N HIS A 96 -3.15 -13.39 13.24
CA HIS A 96 -3.83 -13.18 11.96
C HIS A 96 -3.38 -14.14 10.83
N TRP A 97 -3.06 -15.38 11.19
CA TRP A 97 -3.12 -16.56 10.34
C TRP A 97 -4.46 -17.27 10.48
N GLY A 98 -5.56 -16.51 10.57
CA GLY A 98 -6.88 -17.06 10.26
C GLY A 98 -6.81 -17.82 8.94
N LYS A 99 -7.56 -18.92 8.80
CA LYS A 99 -7.55 -19.77 7.59
C LYS A 99 -7.80 -18.89 6.36
N ARG A 100 -6.74 -18.47 5.68
CA ARG A 100 -6.85 -17.69 4.44
C ARG A 100 -7.60 -18.58 3.47
N ARG A 101 -8.78 -18.13 3.04
CA ARG A 101 -9.55 -18.83 2.01
C ARG A 101 -8.62 -19.04 0.82
N ARG A 102 -8.44 -20.29 0.43
CA ARG A 102 -7.64 -20.64 -0.74
C ARG A 102 -8.52 -20.42 -1.96
N TYR A 103 -8.19 -19.40 -2.73
CA TYR A 103 -8.81 -19.15 -4.02
C TYR A 103 -8.10 -19.98 -5.08
N SER A 104 -8.87 -20.55 -5.99
CA SER A 104 -8.35 -21.13 -7.23
C SER A 104 -7.74 -20.05 -8.12
N ARG A 105 -6.92 -20.47 -9.08
CA ARG A 105 -6.28 -19.54 -10.04
C ARG A 105 -7.31 -18.76 -10.87
N VAL A 106 -8.45 -19.38 -11.18
CA VAL A 106 -9.54 -18.77 -11.95
C VAL A 106 -10.27 -17.71 -11.11
N GLU A 107 -10.57 -18.01 -9.84
CA GLU A 107 -11.17 -17.05 -8.91
C GLU A 107 -10.25 -15.84 -8.70
N LEU A 108 -8.94 -16.05 -8.50
CA LEU A 108 -8.00 -14.95 -8.37
C LEU A 108 -7.95 -14.09 -9.64
N ALA A 109 -7.93 -14.70 -10.82
CA ALA A 109 -7.92 -13.96 -12.08
C ALA A 109 -9.18 -13.10 -12.26
N ALA A 110 -10.34 -13.61 -11.86
CA ALA A 110 -11.60 -12.87 -11.91
C ALA A 110 -11.59 -11.69 -10.92
N MET A 111 -11.19 -11.93 -9.67
CA MET A 111 -11.14 -10.89 -8.64
C MET A 111 -10.12 -9.79 -8.96
N GLN A 112 -8.99 -10.14 -9.57
CA GLN A 112 -7.87 -9.23 -9.83
C GLN A 112 -7.89 -8.60 -11.21
N LYS A 113 -8.98 -8.81 -11.97
CA LYS A 113 -9.10 -8.34 -13.35
C LYS A 113 -8.92 -6.83 -13.47
N ASP A 114 -9.48 -6.08 -12.52
CA ASP A 114 -9.53 -4.62 -12.57
C ASP A 114 -8.35 -3.96 -11.84
N ILE A 115 -7.38 -4.74 -11.33
CA ILE A 115 -6.16 -4.17 -10.78
C ILE A 115 -5.34 -3.58 -11.92
N HIS A 116 -5.03 -2.29 -11.80
CA HIS A 116 -4.28 -1.57 -12.82
C HIS A 116 -2.92 -2.23 -13.09
N PRO A 117 -2.51 -2.44 -14.36
CA PRO A 117 -1.25 -3.09 -14.69
C PRO A 117 -0.02 -2.44 -14.06
N PHE A 118 -0.03 -1.12 -13.88
CA PHE A 118 1.02 -0.38 -13.17
C PHE A 118 1.19 -0.87 -11.73
N ASP A 119 0.09 -0.99 -10.97
CA ASP A 119 0.17 -1.43 -9.57
C ASP A 119 0.58 -2.91 -9.45
N ARG A 120 0.20 -3.73 -10.43
CA ARG A 120 0.67 -5.13 -10.51
C ARG A 120 2.19 -5.16 -10.64
N ARG A 121 2.76 -4.30 -11.49
CA ARG A 121 4.22 -4.19 -11.64
C ARG A 121 4.88 -3.64 -10.37
N ARG A 122 4.30 -2.60 -9.74
CA ARG A 122 4.75 -2.07 -8.43
C ARG A 122 4.86 -3.17 -7.40
N LEU A 123 3.78 -3.93 -7.18
CA LEU A 123 3.79 -5.03 -6.20
C LEU A 123 4.72 -6.18 -6.58
N CYS A 124 4.84 -6.54 -7.86
CA CYS A 124 5.81 -7.54 -8.28
C CYS A 124 7.24 -7.13 -7.92
N PHE A 125 7.63 -5.89 -8.21
CA PHE A 125 8.96 -5.42 -7.83
C PHE A 125 9.11 -5.36 -6.31
N LEU A 126 8.17 -4.76 -5.58
CA LEU A 126 8.23 -4.65 -4.12
C LEU A 126 8.30 -6.03 -3.44
N LYS A 127 7.75 -7.07 -4.07
CA LYS A 127 7.79 -8.44 -3.54
C LYS A 127 9.08 -9.20 -3.87
N PHE A 128 9.62 -9.03 -5.07
CA PHE A 128 10.73 -9.84 -5.60
C PHE A 128 12.05 -9.09 -5.74
N CYS A 129 12.05 -7.76 -5.64
CA CYS A 129 13.18 -6.87 -5.82
C CYS A 129 13.97 -7.16 -7.12
N HIS A 130 13.25 -7.35 -8.23
CA HIS A 130 13.85 -7.66 -9.53
C HIS A 130 13.11 -6.96 -10.66
N THR A 131 13.85 -6.52 -11.67
CA THR A 131 13.36 -5.92 -12.92
C THR A 131 12.60 -6.86 -13.87
N LYS A 132 12.84 -8.18 -13.83
CA LYS A 132 12.23 -9.15 -14.75
C LYS A 132 10.84 -9.57 -14.24
N ILE A 133 9.87 -8.66 -14.39
CA ILE A 133 8.51 -8.84 -13.86
C ILE A 133 7.42 -9.02 -14.91
N GLU A 134 7.72 -8.87 -16.21
CA GLU A 134 6.74 -8.93 -17.32
C GLU A 134 5.80 -10.15 -17.22
N ASN A 135 6.35 -11.34 -17.03
CA ASN A 135 5.55 -12.57 -16.92
C ASN A 135 4.85 -12.71 -15.57
N LEU A 136 5.45 -12.15 -14.51
CA LEU A 136 4.93 -12.23 -13.15
C LEU A 136 3.72 -11.31 -12.98
N SER A 137 3.79 -10.08 -13.51
CA SER A 137 2.71 -9.11 -13.39
C SER A 137 1.42 -9.60 -14.03
N ASN A 138 1.48 -10.47 -15.03
CA ASN A 138 0.30 -11.01 -15.72
C ASN A 138 -0.35 -12.21 -15.01
N GLN A 139 0.34 -12.83 -14.04
CA GLN A 139 -0.20 -13.97 -13.31
C GLN A 139 -1.11 -13.52 -12.15
N PRO A 140 -2.15 -14.30 -11.79
CA PRO A 140 -3.03 -13.96 -10.68
C PRO A 140 -2.46 -14.50 -9.35
N PHE A 141 -1.68 -13.68 -8.66
CA PHE A 141 -1.04 -14.07 -7.39
C PHE A 141 -1.86 -13.62 -6.17
N PRO A 142 -1.92 -14.42 -5.09
CA PRO A 142 -2.66 -14.04 -3.87
C PRO A 142 -2.20 -12.73 -3.23
N PHE A 143 -0.94 -12.33 -3.40
CA PHE A 143 -0.43 -11.09 -2.80
C PHE A 143 -1.01 -9.82 -3.45
N PHE A 144 -1.58 -9.90 -4.65
CA PHE A 144 -2.32 -8.78 -5.24
C PHE A 144 -3.64 -8.49 -4.52
N ASN A 145 -4.13 -9.43 -3.69
CA ASN A 145 -5.37 -9.22 -2.93
C ASN A 145 -5.28 -8.05 -1.95
N ILE A 146 -4.07 -7.60 -1.62
CA ILE A 146 -3.86 -6.39 -0.82
C ILE A 146 -4.40 -5.11 -1.50
N LEU A 147 -4.62 -5.12 -2.83
CA LEU A 147 -5.16 -3.96 -3.56
C LEU A 147 -6.66 -4.07 -3.85
N LEU A 148 -7.28 -5.22 -3.54
CA LEU A 148 -8.69 -5.42 -3.81
C LEU A 148 -9.54 -4.62 -2.84
N ASN A 149 -10.67 -4.14 -3.34
CA ASN A 149 -11.67 -3.40 -2.57
C ASN A 149 -11.12 -2.12 -1.92
N LYS A 150 -10.31 -1.37 -2.69
CA LYS A 150 -9.62 -0.17 -2.22
C LYS A 150 -9.79 0.96 -3.22
N SER A 151 -9.94 2.17 -2.68
CA SER A 151 -9.85 3.39 -3.47
C SER A 151 -8.43 3.61 -3.98
N ARG A 152 -8.28 4.48 -4.98
CA ARG A 152 -6.96 4.91 -5.46
C ARG A 152 -6.09 5.45 -4.32
N ASP A 153 -6.69 6.26 -3.44
CA ASP A 153 -6.00 6.86 -2.30
C ASP A 153 -5.44 5.77 -1.37
N GLU A 154 -6.24 4.75 -1.01
CA GLU A 154 -5.77 3.66 -0.17
C GLU A 154 -4.69 2.81 -0.85
N ILE A 155 -4.81 2.57 -2.16
CA ILE A 155 -3.78 1.86 -2.95
C ILE A 155 -2.45 2.62 -2.89
N GLU A 156 -2.46 3.95 -3.07
CA GLU A 156 -1.24 4.76 -2.98
C GLU A 156 -0.65 4.71 -1.58
N GLN A 157 -1.46 4.83 -0.52
CA GLN A 157 -0.97 4.77 0.87
C GLN A 157 -0.31 3.42 1.20
N VAL A 158 -0.86 2.32 0.68
CA VAL A 158 -0.26 0.99 0.81
C VAL A 158 1.08 0.92 0.08
N LEU A 159 1.13 1.36 -1.17
CA LEU A 159 2.32 1.25 -2.00
C LEU A 159 3.43 2.21 -1.55
N GLU A 160 3.10 3.44 -1.17
CA GLU A 160 4.03 4.45 -0.64
C GLU A 160 4.78 3.92 0.58
N GLY A 161 4.06 3.28 1.52
CA GLY A 161 4.69 2.66 2.69
C GLY A 161 5.70 1.56 2.33
N MET A 162 5.44 0.81 1.26
CA MET A 162 6.35 -0.23 0.78
C MET A 162 7.54 0.36 0.01
N GLU A 163 7.29 1.37 -0.84
CA GLU A 163 8.29 2.08 -1.64
C GLU A 163 9.28 2.87 -0.79
N TYR A 164 8.84 3.38 0.37
CA TYR A 164 9.68 4.07 1.32
C TYR A 164 10.87 3.22 1.79
N MET A 165 10.69 1.90 1.85
CA MET A 165 11.72 0.95 2.29
C MET A 165 12.82 0.70 1.24
N LEU A 166 12.62 1.15 -0.01
CA LEU A 166 13.59 0.96 -1.08
C LEU A 166 14.80 1.88 -0.90
N ASN A 167 16.00 1.32 -1.02
CA ASN A 167 17.22 2.11 -1.05
C ASN A 167 17.39 2.84 -2.41
N PRO A 168 18.32 3.82 -2.53
CA PRO A 168 18.48 4.60 -3.75
C PRO A 168 18.74 3.77 -5.03
N ARG A 169 19.49 2.67 -4.93
CA ARG A 169 19.77 1.78 -6.06
C ARG A 169 18.52 1.03 -6.47
N GLU A 170 17.79 0.48 -5.49
CA GLU A 170 16.52 -0.22 -5.71
C GLU A 170 15.48 0.73 -6.30
N LYS A 171 15.42 2.00 -5.90
CA LYS A 171 14.51 2.99 -6.49
C LYS A 171 14.74 3.17 -8.00
N ARG A 172 16.00 3.17 -8.45
CA ARG A 172 16.30 3.24 -9.89
C ARG A 172 15.81 1.99 -10.63
N GLU A 173 16.11 0.81 -10.09
CA GLU A 173 15.66 -0.46 -10.67
C GLU A 173 14.13 -0.60 -10.63
N TYR A 174 13.50 -0.05 -9.59
CA TYR A 174 12.07 0.00 -9.38
C TYR A 174 11.38 0.80 -10.48
N LEU A 175 11.78 2.06 -10.67
CA LEU A 175 11.24 2.92 -11.73
C LEU A 175 11.40 2.25 -13.09
N TYR A 176 12.59 1.70 -13.37
CA TYR A 176 12.84 0.98 -14.61
C TYR A 176 11.85 -0.18 -14.84
N ALA A 177 11.57 -0.97 -13.80
CA ALA A 177 10.68 -2.12 -13.88
C ALA A 177 9.19 -1.73 -13.96
N ILE A 178 8.71 -0.80 -13.12
CA ILE A 178 7.28 -0.49 -13.02
C ILE A 178 6.75 0.32 -14.20
N PHE A 179 7.61 1.06 -14.89
CA PHE A 179 7.26 1.74 -16.13
C PHE A 179 7.40 0.84 -17.37
N ASP A 180 7.69 -0.46 -17.19
CA ASP A 180 7.82 -1.42 -18.30
C ASP A 180 8.89 -1.01 -19.34
N ILE A 181 9.92 -0.26 -18.89
CA ILE A 181 11.02 0.20 -19.73
C ILE A 181 11.79 -0.95 -20.41
N PRO A 182 12.05 -2.12 -19.78
CA PRO A 182 12.69 -3.26 -20.43
C PRO A 182 12.08 -3.62 -21.80
N ARG A 183 10.75 -3.46 -21.96
CA ARG A 183 10.04 -3.76 -23.20
C ARG A 183 10.56 -2.94 -24.39
N ARG A 184 10.99 -1.70 -24.16
CA ARG A 184 11.53 -0.80 -25.20
C ARG A 184 12.91 -1.21 -25.71
N PHE A 185 13.62 -2.06 -24.96
CA PHE A 185 14.94 -2.58 -25.33
C PHE A 185 14.90 -4.03 -25.86
N ALA A 186 13.70 -4.60 -26.07
CA ALA A 186 13.56 -5.90 -26.72
C ALA A 186 14.13 -5.89 -28.16
N PRO A 187 14.74 -6.99 -28.64
CA PRO A 187 14.85 -8.31 -28.02
C PRO A 187 16.13 -8.53 -27.19
N ARG A 188 16.87 -7.47 -26.80
CA ARG A 188 18.15 -7.61 -26.07
C ARG A 188 17.96 -8.39 -24.77
N LEU A 189 18.81 -9.39 -24.52
CA LEU A 189 18.77 -10.15 -23.26
C LEU A 189 19.14 -9.29 -22.04
N THR A 190 19.98 -8.28 -22.25
CA THR A 190 20.41 -7.31 -21.23
C THR A 190 19.34 -6.29 -20.88
N ARG A 191 18.18 -6.30 -21.54
CA ARG A 191 17.08 -5.32 -21.32
C ARG A 191 16.55 -5.26 -19.89
N PHE A 192 16.86 -6.26 -19.06
CA PHE A 192 16.47 -6.27 -17.64
C PHE A 192 17.53 -5.67 -16.72
N ILE A 193 18.68 -5.26 -17.25
CA ILE A 193 19.80 -4.68 -16.51
C ILE A 193 19.84 -3.19 -16.88
N PRO A 194 19.38 -2.28 -16.00
CA PRO A 194 19.38 -0.85 -16.29
C PRO A 194 20.77 -0.32 -16.62
N ASP A 195 21.78 -0.78 -15.87
CA ASP A 195 23.20 -0.38 -16.04
C ASP A 195 23.79 -0.76 -17.40
N ALA A 196 23.16 -1.67 -18.14
CA ALA A 196 23.60 -2.09 -19.47
C ALA A 196 22.92 -1.29 -20.61
N GLN A 197 22.06 -0.34 -20.29
CA GLN A 197 21.36 0.49 -21.27
C GLN A 197 21.90 1.91 -21.30
N ASP A 198 21.59 2.61 -22.39
CA ASP A 198 21.86 4.04 -22.55
C ASP A 198 20.94 4.85 -21.64
N GLN A 199 21.54 5.69 -20.78
CA GLN A 199 20.81 6.50 -19.79
C GLN A 199 19.89 7.53 -20.47
N ASP A 200 20.29 8.15 -21.58
CA ASP A 200 19.48 9.15 -22.27
C ASP A 200 18.22 8.51 -22.87
N LEU A 201 18.34 7.26 -23.33
CA LEU A 201 17.20 6.48 -23.79
C LEU A 201 16.27 6.07 -22.64
N ILE A 202 16.83 5.68 -21.48
CA ILE A 202 16.03 5.39 -20.29
C ILE A 202 15.19 6.61 -19.92
N ASP A 203 15.83 7.77 -19.81
CA ASP A 203 15.16 9.00 -19.37
C ASP A 203 14.05 9.40 -20.35
N LYS A 204 14.33 9.32 -21.66
CA LYS A 204 13.33 9.54 -22.70
C LYS A 204 12.13 8.59 -22.55
N TYR A 205 12.38 7.29 -22.45
CA TYR A 205 11.29 6.31 -22.34
C TYR A 205 10.51 6.46 -21.04
N LEU A 206 11.19 6.78 -19.94
CA LEU A 206 10.54 7.03 -18.65
C LEU A 206 9.57 8.20 -18.75
N LEU A 207 9.99 9.33 -19.33
CA LEU A 207 9.12 10.48 -19.55
C LEU A 207 7.91 10.14 -20.44
N GLU A 208 8.14 9.38 -21.51
CA GLU A 208 7.06 8.91 -22.39
C GLU A 208 6.02 8.06 -21.63
N GLU A 209 6.46 7.14 -20.76
CA GLU A 209 5.54 6.27 -20.01
C GLU A 209 4.85 7.01 -18.85
N ILE A 210 5.51 7.98 -18.21
CA ILE A 210 4.88 8.85 -17.21
C ILE A 210 3.73 9.64 -17.83
N CYS A 211 3.92 10.20 -19.03
CA CYS A 211 2.87 10.97 -19.71
C CYS A 211 1.67 10.13 -20.18
N ARG A 212 1.78 8.79 -20.17
CA ARG A 212 0.68 7.88 -20.55
C ARG A 212 -0.09 7.33 -19.37
N LEU A 213 0.44 7.46 -18.16
CA LEU A 213 -0.20 7.02 -16.92
C LEU A 213 -1.31 8.01 -16.52
#